data_AF-X1JZT0-F1
#
_entry.id   AF-X1JZT0-F1
#
_cell.length_a   1.000
_cell.length_b   1.000
_cell.length_c   1.000
_cell.angle_alpha   90.00
_cell.angle_beta   90.00
_cell.angle_gamma   90.00
#
_symmetry.space_group_name_H-M   'P 1'
#
loop_
_entity.id
_entity.type
_entity.pdbx_description
1 polymer ?
#
loop_
_entity_poly.entity_id
_entity_poly.type
_entity_poly.pdbx_seq_one_letter_code
_entity_poly.pdbx_strand_id
1 'polypeptide(L)'
;KETMMQASEILMKEYPGEFTKKDLEDHIDDLLKRFMNKALGDTIYRVGRDLLRKLGPEDRLVGTIKKGLKHNMNVDKILYALVCGFYFRATDKSGAMFDRDIEFVSKYFNNGIEYILVNVCGFDKGKHKDIIARCKKYSEEIKALYKI
;
A
#
# COMPACT_ATOMS: atom_id res chain seq x y z
N LYS A 1 3.75 -7.70 9.97
CA LYS A 1 3.10 -7.27 11.24
C LYS A 1 3.22 -5.75 11.44
N GLU A 2 4.43 -5.17 11.37
CA GLU A 2 4.68 -3.74 11.62
C GLU A 2 3.77 -2.76 10.86
N THR A 3 3.54 -2.96 9.56
CA THR A 3 2.63 -2.09 8.77
C THR A 3 1.19 -2.10 9.33
N MET A 4 0.71 -3.25 9.82
CA MET A 4 -0.61 -3.34 10.43
C MET A 4 -0.64 -2.68 11.81
N MET A 5 0.46 -2.77 12.57
CA MET A 5 0.60 -2.05 13.84
C MET A 5 0.56 -0.54 13.63
N GLN A 6 1.30 0.00 12.65
CA GLN A 6 1.22 1.42 12.32
C GLN A 6 -0.20 1.83 11.88
N ALA A 7 -0.90 0.98 11.12
CA ALA A 7 -2.29 1.23 10.75
C ALA A 7 -3.23 1.21 11.97
N SER A 8 -3.00 0.32 12.96
CA SER A 8 -3.79 0.29 14.20
C SER A 8 -3.61 1.54 15.05
N GLU A 9 -2.39 2.09 15.12
CA GLU A 9 -2.12 3.34 15.82
C GLU A 9 -2.89 4.50 15.18
N ILE A 10 -2.89 4.57 13.84
CA ILE A 10 -3.65 5.57 13.08
C ILE A 10 -5.16 5.39 13.30
N LEU A 11 -5.65 4.14 13.33
CA LEU A 11 -7.05 3.83 13.55
C LEU A 11 -7.53 4.27 14.93
N MET A 12 -6.76 3.98 15.99
CA MET A 12 -7.06 4.43 17.35
C MET A 12 -7.07 5.95 17.46
N LYS A 13 -6.21 6.64 16.70
CA LYS A 13 -6.17 8.10 16.70
C LYS A 13 -7.35 8.72 15.97
N GLU A 14 -7.78 8.12 14.87
CA GLU A 14 -8.94 8.56 14.09
C GLU A 14 -10.27 8.28 14.81
N TYR A 15 -10.34 7.23 15.63
CA TYR A 15 -11.54 6.85 16.41
C TYR A 15 -11.21 6.67 17.90
N PRO A 16 -11.01 7.78 18.65
CA PRO A 16 -10.63 7.72 20.05
C PRO A 16 -11.70 7.02 20.91
N GLY A 17 -11.29 6.02 21.70
CA GLY A 17 -12.17 5.30 22.62
C GLY A 17 -12.91 4.10 22.02
N GLU A 18 -12.91 3.94 20.70
CA GLU A 18 -13.59 2.81 20.02
C GLU A 18 -12.79 1.51 20.08
N PHE A 19 -11.47 1.60 20.18
CA PHE A 19 -10.57 0.45 20.13
C PHE A 19 -9.52 0.52 21.24
N THR A 20 -9.23 -0.62 21.86
CA THR A 20 -8.04 -0.76 22.69
C THR A 20 -6.86 -1.28 21.87
N LYS A 21 -5.65 -0.96 22.32
CA LYS A 21 -4.41 -1.49 21.71
C LYS A 21 -4.42 -3.02 21.69
N LYS A 22 -4.89 -3.65 22.77
CA LYS A 22 -4.91 -5.10 22.92
C LYS A 22 -5.87 -5.76 21.91
N ASP A 23 -7.06 -5.21 21.73
CA ASP A 23 -8.04 -5.74 20.77
C ASP A 23 -7.48 -5.70 19.34
N LEU A 24 -6.79 -4.61 18.97
CA LEU A 24 -6.19 -4.48 17.65
C LEU A 24 -4.97 -5.40 17.46
N GLU A 25 -4.15 -5.58 18.49
CA GLU A 25 -3.04 -6.54 18.47
C GLU A 25 -3.54 -7.97 18.27
N ASP A 26 -4.58 -8.37 19.02
CA ASP A 26 -5.18 -9.70 18.90
C ASP A 26 -5.85 -9.89 17.53
N HIS A 27 -6.52 -8.85 17.02
CA HIS A 27 -7.09 -8.87 15.68
C HIS A 27 -6.01 -9.02 14.59
N ILE A 28 -4.88 -8.32 14.72
CA ILE A 28 -3.76 -8.44 13.79
C ILE A 28 -3.17 -9.85 13.82
N ASP A 29 -3.02 -10.43 15.01
CA ASP A 29 -2.49 -11.79 15.15
C ASP A 29 -3.45 -12.86 14.60
N ASP A 30 -4.77 -12.67 14.74
CA ASP A 30 -5.78 -13.49 14.05
C ASP A 30 -5.69 -13.36 12.51
N LEU A 31 -5.60 -12.13 11.99
CA LEU A 31 -5.46 -11.91 10.55
C LEU A 31 -4.21 -12.60 9.98
N LEU A 32 -3.08 -12.51 10.69
CA LEU A 32 -1.85 -13.19 10.28
C LEU A 32 -2.03 -14.72 10.22
N LYS A 33 -2.73 -15.31 11.19
CA LYS A 33 -3.06 -16.75 11.16
C LYS A 33 -3.93 -17.09 9.95
N ARG A 34 -4.92 -16.25 9.63
CA ARG A 34 -5.80 -16.46 8.47
C ARG A 34 -5.07 -16.36 7.14
N PHE A 35 -4.11 -15.45 7.01
CA PHE A 35 -3.29 -15.35 5.79
C PHE A 35 -2.42 -16.60 5.54
N MET A 36 -2.09 -17.36 6.59
CA MET A 36 -1.34 -18.61 6.46
C MET A 36 -2.22 -19.82 6.06
N ASN A 37 -3.54 -19.64 5.94
CA ASN A 37 -4.44 -20.74 5.60
C ASN A 37 -4.31 -21.14 4.12
N LYS A 38 -3.51 -22.18 3.87
CA LYS A 38 -3.28 -22.74 2.52
C LYS A 38 -4.56 -23.28 1.85
N ALA A 39 -5.57 -23.68 2.63
CA ALA A 39 -6.82 -24.20 2.09
C ALA A 39 -7.66 -23.15 1.35
N LEU A 40 -7.40 -21.85 1.58
CA LEU A 40 -8.07 -20.76 0.84
C LEU A 40 -7.67 -20.73 -0.65
N GLY A 41 -6.50 -21.27 -1.02
CA GLY A 41 -6.05 -21.31 -2.42
C GLY A 41 -5.80 -19.93 -3.05
N ASP A 42 -5.64 -18.90 -2.24
CA ASP A 42 -5.48 -17.54 -2.71
C ASP A 42 -4.09 -17.27 -3.27
N THR A 43 -4.04 -16.92 -4.55
CA THR A 43 -2.79 -16.60 -5.22
C THR A 43 -2.41 -15.14 -5.02
N ILE A 44 -1.10 -14.87 -5.02
CA ILE A 44 -0.56 -13.50 -5.01
C ILE A 44 -1.09 -12.69 -6.19
N TYR A 45 -1.25 -13.31 -7.37
CA TYR A 45 -1.91 -12.68 -8.52
C TYR A 45 -3.32 -12.18 -8.19
N ARG A 46 -4.17 -13.05 -7.64
CA ARG A 46 -5.56 -12.71 -7.31
C ARG A 46 -5.64 -11.61 -6.24
N VAL A 47 -4.81 -11.72 -5.20
CA VAL A 47 -4.81 -10.82 -4.04
C VAL A 47 -4.11 -9.49 -4.34
N GLY A 48 -3.22 -9.43 -5.32
CA GLY A 48 -2.43 -8.23 -5.65
C GLY A 48 -2.93 -7.43 -6.86
N ARG A 49 -3.56 -8.06 -7.86
CA ARG A 49 -4.02 -7.38 -9.10
C ARG A 49 -5.03 -6.25 -8.88
N ASP A 50 -5.32 -5.46 -9.92
CA ASP A 50 -6.24 -4.32 -9.90
C ASP A 50 -5.64 -3.09 -9.19
N LEU A 51 -4.44 -2.70 -9.64
CA LEU A 51 -3.58 -1.68 -9.03
C LEU A 51 -4.22 -0.29 -9.03
N LEU A 52 -4.91 0.10 -10.10
CA LEU A 52 -5.58 1.41 -10.16
C LEU A 52 -6.62 1.59 -9.05
N ARG A 53 -7.29 0.50 -8.64
CA ARG A 53 -8.21 0.55 -7.50
C ARG A 53 -7.45 0.52 -6.18
N LYS A 54 -6.55 -0.45 -5.98
CA LYS A 54 -5.86 -0.69 -4.69
C LYS A 54 -4.89 0.39 -4.26
N LEU A 55 -4.34 1.12 -5.22
CA LEU A 55 -3.46 2.27 -4.99
C LEU A 55 -4.24 3.59 -5.04
N GLY A 56 -5.57 3.53 -5.17
CA GLY A 56 -6.44 4.69 -5.23
C GLY A 56 -6.52 5.45 -3.90
N PRO A 57 -6.95 6.72 -3.94
CA PRO A 57 -6.90 7.65 -2.81
C PRO A 57 -7.68 7.22 -1.56
N GLU A 58 -8.73 6.43 -1.75
CA GLU A 58 -9.64 5.99 -0.69
C GLU A 58 -9.50 4.50 -0.36
N ASP A 59 -8.59 3.79 -1.04
CA ASP A 59 -8.32 2.38 -0.75
C ASP A 59 -7.32 2.23 0.42
N ARG A 60 -7.09 1.00 0.84
CA ARG A 60 -6.49 0.58 2.12
C ARG A 60 -5.18 1.26 2.47
N LEU A 61 -4.30 1.49 1.51
CA LEU A 61 -2.98 2.06 1.79
C LEU A 61 -3.04 3.58 1.83
N VAL A 62 -3.53 4.19 0.76
CA VAL A 62 -3.53 5.65 0.63
C VAL A 62 -4.51 6.30 1.60
N GLY A 63 -5.70 5.71 1.79
CA GLY A 63 -6.68 6.18 2.77
C GLY A 63 -6.10 6.20 4.18
N THR A 64 -5.39 5.15 4.59
CA THR A 64 -4.74 5.10 5.91
C THR A 64 -3.57 6.08 5.99
N ILE A 65 -2.77 6.25 4.94
CA ILE A 65 -1.72 7.28 4.90
C ILE A 65 -2.32 8.66 5.11
N LYS A 66 -3.37 9.04 4.37
CA LYS A 66 -4.04 10.34 4.51
C LYS A 66 -4.58 10.56 5.92
N LYS A 67 -5.19 9.55 6.54
CA LYS A 67 -5.63 9.59 7.95
C LYS A 67 -4.44 9.81 8.90
N GLY A 68 -3.34 9.11 8.70
CA GLY A 68 -2.12 9.30 9.50
C GLY A 68 -1.56 10.72 9.38
N LEU A 69 -1.48 11.25 8.15
CA LEU A 69 -1.00 12.61 7.90
C LEU A 69 -1.90 13.68 8.52
N LYS A 70 -3.24 13.51 8.45
CA LYS A 70 -4.22 14.37 9.12
C LYS A 70 -3.95 14.49 10.63
N HIS A 71 -3.43 13.44 11.25
CA HIS A 71 -3.09 13.38 12.67
C HIS A 71 -1.61 13.63 12.98
N ASN A 72 -0.81 14.09 12.00
CA ASN A 72 0.64 14.29 12.12
C ASN A 72 1.40 13.04 12.59
N MET A 73 0.94 11.86 12.21
CA MET A 73 1.56 10.58 12.57
C MET A 73 2.60 10.13 11.56
N ASN A 74 3.53 9.28 12.01
CA ASN A 74 4.42 8.57 11.09
C ASN A 74 3.61 7.57 10.25
N VAL A 75 3.88 7.52 8.94
CA VAL A 75 3.24 6.64 7.95
C VAL A 75 4.24 5.81 7.15
N ASP A 76 5.52 5.79 7.54
CA ASP A 76 6.62 5.22 6.74
C ASP A 76 6.45 3.73 6.39
N LYS A 77 5.91 2.91 7.29
CA LYS A 77 5.72 1.47 7.05
C LYS A 77 4.62 1.21 6.02
N ILE A 78 3.55 2.02 6.05
CA ILE A 78 2.45 1.95 5.07
C ILE A 78 2.90 2.57 3.75
N LEU A 79 3.68 3.65 3.79
CA LEU A 79 4.23 4.31 2.62
C LEU A 79 5.20 3.41 1.86
N TYR A 80 6.07 2.68 2.56
CA TYR A 80 6.94 1.67 1.96
C TYR A 80 6.12 0.56 1.27
N ALA A 81 5.06 0.06 1.93
CA ALA A 81 4.16 -0.93 1.35
C ALA A 81 3.42 -0.42 0.09
N LEU A 82 3.04 0.86 0.08
CA LEU A 82 2.46 1.52 -1.11
C LEU A 82 3.45 1.49 -2.27
N VAL A 83 4.72 1.85 -2.03
CA VAL A 83 5.75 1.87 -3.07
C VAL A 83 6.04 0.46 -3.59
N CYS A 84 6.09 -0.56 -2.74
CA CYS A 84 6.17 -1.96 -3.19
C CYS A 84 5.03 -2.32 -4.15
N GLY A 85 3.82 -1.82 -3.88
CA GLY A 85 2.64 -2.03 -4.75
C GLY A 85 2.82 -1.52 -6.18
N PHE A 86 3.61 -0.45 -6.38
CA PHE A 86 3.88 0.09 -7.73
C PHE A 86 4.63 -0.90 -8.63
N TYR A 87 5.39 -1.82 -8.03
CA TYR A 87 6.20 -2.83 -8.71
C TYR A 87 5.51 -4.19 -8.86
N PHE A 88 4.24 -4.31 -8.49
CA PHE A 88 3.52 -5.57 -8.62
C PHE A 88 3.34 -5.99 -10.09
N ARG A 89 3.83 -7.19 -10.46
CA ARG A 89 3.80 -7.74 -11.83
C ARG A 89 3.41 -9.23 -11.88
N ALA A 90 2.67 -9.73 -10.90
CA ALA A 90 2.28 -11.14 -10.89
C ALA A 90 1.36 -11.46 -12.07
N THR A 91 1.41 -12.71 -12.53
CA THR A 91 0.61 -13.24 -13.63
C THR A 91 -0.31 -14.36 -13.17
N ASP A 92 -1.37 -14.62 -13.94
CA ASP A 92 -2.27 -15.74 -13.69
C ASP A 92 -1.65 -17.09 -14.10
N LYS A 93 -2.45 -18.16 -14.07
CA LYS A 93 -1.99 -19.52 -14.46
C LYS A 93 -1.56 -19.62 -15.92
N SER A 94 -1.99 -18.71 -16.79
CA SER A 94 -1.62 -18.66 -18.21
C SER A 94 -0.39 -17.80 -18.47
N GLY A 95 0.14 -17.13 -17.43
CA GLY A 95 1.25 -16.19 -17.58
C GLY A 95 0.80 -14.76 -17.97
N ALA A 96 -0.50 -14.46 -17.93
CA ALA A 96 -1.03 -13.14 -18.27
C ALA A 96 -1.15 -12.22 -17.04
N MET A 97 -0.76 -10.96 -17.20
CA MET A 97 -1.11 -9.90 -16.25
C MET A 97 -2.60 -9.54 -16.37
N PHE A 98 -3.16 -8.95 -15.31
CA PHE A 98 -4.51 -8.41 -15.38
C PHE A 98 -4.55 -7.15 -16.25
N ASP A 99 -5.58 -7.00 -17.11
CA ASP A 99 -5.65 -5.90 -18.10
C ASP A 99 -5.52 -4.51 -17.48
N ARG A 100 -6.18 -4.27 -16.33
CA ARG A 100 -6.07 -2.99 -15.61
C ARG A 100 -4.67 -2.74 -15.04
N ASP A 101 -3.89 -3.79 -14.80
CA ASP A 101 -2.50 -3.66 -14.34
C ASP A 101 -1.56 -3.38 -15.51
N ILE A 102 -1.85 -3.91 -16.70
CA ILE A 102 -1.16 -3.53 -17.95
C ILE A 102 -1.40 -2.04 -18.24
N GLU A 103 -2.65 -1.58 -18.07
CA GLU A 103 -2.99 -0.16 -18.17
C GLU A 103 -2.24 0.67 -17.13
N PHE A 104 -2.18 0.22 -15.87
CA PHE A 104 -1.41 0.88 -14.82
C PHE A 104 0.05 1.07 -15.24
N VAL A 105 0.69 0.03 -15.78
CA VAL A 105 2.09 0.09 -16.20
C VAL A 105 2.30 1.09 -17.33
N SER A 106 1.52 0.94 -18.40
CA SER A 106 1.68 1.72 -19.63
C SER A 106 1.36 3.20 -19.43
N LYS A 107 0.30 3.53 -18.70
CA LYS A 107 -0.18 4.93 -18.56
C LYS A 107 0.41 5.64 -17.33
N TYR A 108 0.80 4.93 -16.28
CA TYR A 108 1.18 5.57 -15.02
C TYR A 108 2.59 5.23 -14.58
N PHE A 109 2.93 3.94 -14.51
CA PHE A 109 4.23 3.51 -13.96
C PHE A 109 5.42 4.06 -14.75
N ASN A 110 5.35 4.04 -16.08
CA ASN A 110 6.42 4.52 -16.97
C ASN A 110 6.69 6.03 -16.87
N ASN A 111 5.74 6.80 -16.32
CA ASN A 111 5.91 8.24 -16.07
C ASN A 111 6.59 8.52 -14.70
N GLY A 112 6.92 7.48 -13.93
CA GLY A 112 7.68 7.57 -12.69
C GLY A 112 6.83 7.70 -11.42
N ILE A 113 7.49 7.55 -10.27
CA ILE A 113 6.85 7.45 -8.95
C ILE A 113 6.00 8.68 -8.59
N GLU A 114 6.49 9.88 -8.89
CA GLU A 114 5.73 11.11 -8.65
C GLU A 114 4.43 11.13 -9.45
N TYR A 115 4.46 10.66 -10.69
CA TYR A 115 3.28 10.62 -11.55
C TYR A 115 2.21 9.66 -10.99
N ILE A 116 2.62 8.49 -10.48
CA ILE A 116 1.72 7.54 -9.82
C ILE A 116 1.09 8.18 -8.57
N LEU A 117 1.90 8.82 -7.73
CA LEU A 117 1.43 9.43 -6.49
C LEU A 117 0.38 10.53 -6.74
N VAL A 118 0.58 11.34 -7.77
CA VAL A 118 -0.36 12.42 -8.11
C VAL A 118 -1.61 11.86 -8.80
N ASN A 119 -1.43 11.04 -9.85
CA ASN A 119 -2.53 10.69 -10.75
C ASN A 119 -3.29 9.41 -10.38
N VAL A 120 -2.70 8.54 -9.56
CA VAL A 120 -3.35 7.31 -9.07
C VAL A 120 -3.69 7.44 -7.59
N CYS A 121 -2.73 7.86 -6.76
CA CYS A 121 -2.93 7.94 -5.32
C CYS A 121 -3.63 9.24 -4.89
N GLY A 122 -3.73 10.25 -5.76
CA GLY A 122 -4.41 11.51 -5.45
C GLY A 122 -3.68 12.37 -4.42
N PHE A 123 -2.34 12.32 -4.38
CA PHE A 123 -1.54 13.26 -3.60
C PHE A 123 -1.37 14.59 -4.34
N ASP A 124 -1.55 15.69 -3.62
CA ASP A 124 -1.21 17.02 -4.11
C ASP A 124 0.32 17.24 -4.12
N LYS A 125 0.87 17.62 -5.28
CA LYS A 125 2.31 17.84 -5.49
C LYS A 125 2.90 18.96 -4.64
N GLY A 126 2.12 20.00 -4.33
CA GLY A 126 2.55 21.13 -3.52
C GLY A 126 2.55 20.81 -2.03
N LYS A 127 1.46 20.20 -1.56
CA LYS A 127 1.22 19.91 -0.13
C LYS A 127 1.98 18.68 0.38
N HIS A 128 2.25 17.70 -0.48
CA HIS A 128 2.85 16.42 -0.07
C HIS A 128 4.26 16.21 -0.61
N LYS A 129 5.07 17.28 -0.71
CA LYS A 129 6.46 17.22 -1.22
C LYS A 129 7.33 16.25 -0.43
N ASP A 130 7.19 16.22 0.89
CA ASP A 130 7.94 15.33 1.78
C ASP A 130 7.56 13.85 1.57
N ILE A 131 6.27 13.57 1.34
CA ILE A 131 5.77 12.22 1.02
C ILE A 131 6.33 11.76 -0.31
N ILE A 132 6.28 12.62 -1.33
CA ILE A 132 6.82 12.31 -2.65
C ILE A 132 8.33 12.03 -2.57
N ALA A 133 9.08 12.84 -1.81
CA ALA A 133 10.52 12.64 -1.61
C ALA A 133 10.82 11.30 -0.92
N ARG A 134 10.08 10.95 0.15
CA ARG A 134 10.21 9.66 0.83
C ARG A 134 9.88 8.48 -0.08
N CYS A 135 8.80 8.55 -0.85
CA CYS A 135 8.44 7.51 -1.81
C CYS A 135 9.51 7.31 -2.88
N LYS A 136 10.12 8.39 -3.39
CA LYS A 136 11.25 8.29 -4.34
C LYS A 136 12.43 7.57 -3.69
N LYS A 137 12.77 7.89 -2.44
CA LYS A 137 13.82 7.19 -1.69
C LYS A 137 13.52 5.70 -1.52
N TYR A 138 12.32 5.35 -1.07
CA TYR A 138 11.91 3.94 -0.93
C TYR A 138 11.93 3.19 -2.25
N SER A 139 11.55 3.85 -3.34
CA SER A 139 11.63 3.28 -4.69
C SER A 139 13.06 2.88 -5.03
N GLU A 140 14.05 3.75 -4.79
CA GLU A 140 15.46 3.42 -5.05
C GLU A 140 15.97 2.30 -4.12
N GLU A 141 15.57 2.30 -2.85
CA GLU A 141 15.89 1.21 -1.92
C GLU A 141 15.31 -0.15 -2.38
N ILE A 142 14.06 -0.16 -2.83
CA ILE A 142 13.37 -1.36 -3.34
C ILE A 142 14.07 -1.87 -4.60
N LYS A 143 14.36 -0.98 -5.56
CA LYS A 143 15.12 -1.34 -6.77
C LYS A 143 16.47 -1.97 -6.43
N ALA A 144 17.21 -1.37 -5.51
CA ALA A 144 18.50 -1.90 -5.08
C ALA A 144 18.36 -3.27 -4.39
N LEU A 145 17.38 -3.43 -3.51
CA LEU A 145 17.16 -4.67 -2.76
C LEU A 145 16.71 -5.83 -3.64
N TYR A 146 15.81 -5.58 -4.58
CA TYR A 146 15.20 -6.61 -5.43
C TYR A 146 15.82 -6.72 -6.82
N LYS A 147 16.80 -5.87 -7.15
CA LYS A 147 17.50 -5.82 -8.45
C LYS A 147 16.54 -5.63 -9.63
N ILE A 148 15.62 -4.68 -9.48
CA ILE A 148 14.60 -4.30 -10.49
C ILE A 148 14.78 -2.86 -10.97
#